data_AF-A0A1G7HWP6-F1
#
_entry.id   AF-A0A1G7HWP6-F1
#
_cell.length_a   1.000
_cell.length_b   1.000
_cell.length_c   1.000
_cell.angle_alpha   90.00
_cell.angle_beta   90.00
_cell.angle_gamma   90.00
#
_symmetry.space_group_name_H-M   'P 1'
#
loop_
_entity.id
_entity.type
_entity.pdbx_description
1 polymer ?
#
loop_
_entity_poly.entity_id
_entity_poly.type
_entity_poly.pdbx_seq_one_letter_code
_entity_poly.pdbx_strand_id
1 'polypeptide(L)'
;MVLLFAALITGAAPRTEGPGPFRVRTLVDEIDAGGWLHYMAYGAGVFAVVGPFRILVSKDGVHWKTFYAPARMNSVEYTEVGFLAVGNAGTLMASKDGWSWKRYKVGRDLEWDLFGVAYGGGWYFVEANKGVILASRNLRDWVRLLEDPDMTGMVYGNGRLVVGSLWKLHVVEPVRR
;
A
#
# COMPACT_ATOMS: atom_id res chain seq x y z
N MET A 1 -29.86 -48.21 17.22
CA MET A 1 -28.65 -48.01 16.41
C MET A 1 -29.05 -47.22 15.17
N VAL A 2 -29.03 -45.89 15.26
CA VAL A 2 -29.38 -44.99 14.15
C VAL A 2 -28.07 -44.48 13.58
N LEU A 3 -27.79 -44.82 12.33
CA LEU A 3 -26.63 -44.34 11.58
C LEU A 3 -26.89 -42.87 11.19
N LEU A 4 -26.08 -41.96 11.73
CA LEU A 4 -26.03 -40.58 11.27
C LEU A 4 -25.01 -40.48 10.13
N PHE A 5 -25.47 -40.07 8.95
CA PHE A 5 -24.61 -39.73 7.82
C PHE A 5 -23.81 -38.46 8.15
N ALA A 6 -22.48 -38.56 8.10
CA ALA A 6 -21.59 -37.41 8.11
C ALA A 6 -21.62 -36.73 6.73
N ALA A 7 -22.21 -35.54 6.65
CA ALA A 7 -22.08 -34.68 5.49
C ALA A 7 -20.75 -33.92 5.59
N LEU A 8 -19.83 -34.21 4.67
CA LEU A 8 -18.59 -33.47 4.48
C LEU A 8 -18.94 -32.09 3.89
N ILE A 9 -18.98 -31.06 4.74
CA ILE A 9 -19.16 -29.67 4.28
C ILE A 9 -17.82 -29.22 3.72
N THR A 10 -17.66 -29.26 2.40
CA THR A 10 -16.63 -28.49 1.71
C THR A 10 -16.95 -27.02 1.91
N GLY A 11 -16.20 -26.34 2.79
CA GLY A 11 -16.44 -24.96 3.20
C GLY A 11 -16.28 -23.97 2.06
N ALA A 12 -17.38 -23.62 1.40
CA ALA A 12 -17.52 -22.32 0.77
C ALA A 12 -18.28 -21.42 1.74
N ALA A 13 -17.66 -20.32 2.17
CA ALA A 13 -18.32 -19.33 3.03
C ALA A 13 -19.68 -18.92 2.43
N PRO A 14 -20.75 -18.82 3.24
CA PRO A 14 -22.08 -18.47 2.73
C PRO A 14 -22.04 -17.09 2.07
N ARG A 15 -22.49 -17.02 0.81
CA ARG A 15 -22.69 -15.76 0.08
C ARG A 15 -23.87 -15.02 0.71
N THR A 16 -23.60 -14.03 1.55
CA THR A 16 -24.65 -13.16 2.08
C THR A 16 -24.90 -12.01 1.12
N GLU A 17 -26.16 -11.79 0.76
CA GLU A 17 -26.57 -10.56 0.08
C GLU A 17 -26.34 -9.39 1.05
N GLY A 18 -25.58 -8.39 0.61
CA GLY A 18 -25.33 -7.19 1.40
C GLY A 18 -26.51 -6.22 1.30
N PRO A 19 -26.48 -5.10 2.04
CA PRO A 19 -27.51 -4.08 1.89
C PRO A 19 -27.48 -3.46 0.49
N GLY A 20 -28.65 -3.26 -0.14
CA GLY A 20 -28.77 -2.62 -1.46
C GLY A 20 -28.31 -3.50 -2.63
N PRO A 21 -27.79 -2.94 -3.73
CA PRO A 21 -27.35 -3.71 -4.91
C PRO A 21 -26.00 -4.44 -4.69
N PHE A 22 -25.58 -4.63 -3.44
CA PHE A 22 -24.23 -5.07 -3.09
C PHE A 22 -24.23 -6.48 -2.51
N ARG A 23 -23.16 -7.22 -2.80
CA ARG A 23 -22.84 -8.48 -2.14
C ARG A 23 -21.58 -8.29 -1.33
N VAL A 24 -21.61 -8.76 -0.08
CA VAL A 24 -20.43 -8.68 0.80
C VAL A 24 -19.86 -10.07 0.92
N ARG A 25 -18.55 -10.18 0.66
CA ARG A 25 -17.77 -11.38 0.97
C ARG A 25 -16.70 -11.00 1.97
N THR A 26 -16.67 -11.72 3.07
CA THR A 26 -15.65 -11.59 4.10
C THR A 26 -14.69 -12.76 3.97
N LEU A 27 -13.38 -12.47 3.87
CA LEU A 27 -12.31 -13.46 3.85
C LEU A 27 -11.60 -13.41 5.21
N VAL A 28 -11.46 -14.56 5.86
CA VAL A 28 -10.79 -14.66 7.17
C VAL A 28 -9.71 -15.73 7.11
N ASP A 29 -10.11 -16.97 6.85
CA ASP A 29 -9.21 -18.13 6.83
C ASP A 29 -8.68 -18.43 5.41
N GLU A 30 -9.28 -17.82 4.39
CA GLU A 30 -8.89 -18.01 2.98
C GLU A 30 -7.64 -17.19 2.59
N ILE A 31 -7.22 -16.27 3.45
CA ILE A 31 -6.03 -15.45 3.25
C ILE A 31 -5.14 -15.49 4.48
N ASP A 32 -3.84 -15.66 4.28
CA ASP A 32 -2.88 -15.42 5.34
C ASP A 32 -2.57 -13.92 5.39
N ALA A 33 -3.37 -13.18 6.16
CA ALA A 33 -3.21 -11.74 6.34
C ALA A 33 -2.03 -11.37 7.27
N GLY A 34 -1.55 -12.32 8.09
CA GLY A 34 -0.48 -12.09 9.07
C GLY A 34 -0.75 -11.01 10.12
N GLY A 35 -1.99 -10.49 10.19
CA GLY A 35 -2.36 -9.33 10.99
C GLY A 35 -3.27 -8.39 10.21
N TRP A 36 -3.13 -7.09 10.47
CA TRP A 36 -4.08 -6.06 10.03
C TRP A 36 -3.70 -5.60 8.62
N LEU A 37 -4.67 -5.55 7.72
CA LEU A 37 -4.49 -4.99 6.37
C LEU A 37 -4.90 -3.52 6.39
N HIS A 38 -4.05 -2.64 5.87
CA HIS A 38 -4.23 -1.19 6.05
C HIS A 38 -4.46 -0.41 4.76
N TYR A 39 -3.65 -0.68 3.73
CA TYR A 39 -3.68 0.09 2.49
C TYR A 39 -3.81 -0.81 1.27
N MET A 40 -4.47 -0.27 0.25
CA MET A 40 -4.90 -1.00 -0.92
C MET A 40 -4.71 -0.10 -2.14
N ALA A 41 -4.27 -0.69 -3.25
CA ALA A 41 -4.16 -0.03 -4.54
C ALA A 41 -4.79 -0.90 -5.63
N TYR A 42 -5.27 -0.25 -6.69
CA TYR A 42 -5.72 -0.92 -7.90
C TYR A 42 -5.07 -0.30 -9.12
N GLY A 43 -4.53 -1.13 -10.00
CA GLY A 43 -3.94 -0.72 -11.26
C GLY A 43 -3.45 -1.92 -12.06
N ALA A 44 -3.24 -1.74 -13.36
CA ALA A 44 -2.92 -2.85 -14.28
C ALA A 44 -3.90 -4.05 -14.20
N GLY A 45 -5.16 -3.82 -13.77
CA GLY A 45 -6.14 -4.89 -13.57
C GLY A 45 -5.90 -5.76 -12.34
N VAL A 46 -5.12 -5.30 -11.37
CA VAL A 46 -4.72 -6.04 -10.17
C VAL A 46 -5.05 -5.20 -8.92
N PHE A 47 -5.63 -5.85 -7.92
CA PHE A 47 -5.72 -5.36 -6.55
C PHE A 47 -4.45 -5.73 -5.81
N ALA A 48 -3.88 -4.79 -5.06
CA ALA A 48 -2.76 -5.03 -4.16
C ALA A 48 -3.13 -4.51 -2.77
N VAL A 49 -2.82 -5.29 -1.73
CA VAL A 49 -3.09 -4.96 -0.32
C VAL A 49 -1.85 -5.24 0.49
N VAL A 50 -1.50 -4.33 1.41
CA VAL A 50 -0.31 -4.46 2.26
C VAL A 50 -0.65 -4.66 3.72
N GLY A 51 0.24 -5.35 4.43
CA GLY A 51 0.16 -5.59 5.87
C GLY A 51 1.48 -6.03 6.49
N PRO A 52 1.45 -6.57 7.73
CA PRO A 52 2.63 -7.08 8.42
C PRO A 52 3.34 -8.16 7.62
N PHE A 53 4.55 -7.84 7.12
CA PHE A 53 5.44 -8.74 6.37
C PHE A 53 4.83 -9.35 5.11
N ARG A 54 3.77 -8.74 4.55
CA ARG A 54 2.98 -9.33 3.46
C ARG A 54 2.48 -8.30 2.47
N ILE A 55 2.38 -8.76 1.22
CA ILE A 55 1.66 -8.10 0.13
C ILE A 55 0.72 -9.15 -0.48
N LEU A 56 -0.58 -8.87 -0.49
CA LEU A 56 -1.59 -9.72 -1.10
C LEU A 56 -1.99 -9.11 -2.43
N VAL A 57 -2.11 -9.93 -3.47
CA VAL A 57 -2.56 -9.48 -4.80
C VAL A 57 -3.65 -10.36 -5.37
N SER A 58 -4.53 -9.77 -6.18
CA SER A 58 -5.62 -10.47 -6.84
C SER A 58 -6.01 -9.78 -8.14
N LYS A 59 -6.50 -10.53 -9.14
CA LYS A 59 -7.12 -9.94 -10.34
C LYS A 59 -8.63 -9.75 -10.20
N ASP A 60 -9.26 -10.53 -9.34
CA ASP A 60 -10.72 -10.67 -9.26
C ASP A 60 -11.29 -10.29 -7.88
N GLY A 61 -10.43 -9.94 -6.91
CA GLY A 61 -10.82 -9.62 -5.54
C GLY A 61 -11.31 -10.83 -4.74
N VAL A 62 -11.22 -12.04 -5.30
CA VAL A 62 -11.81 -13.27 -4.79
C VAL A 62 -10.72 -14.29 -4.48
N HIS A 63 -9.77 -14.47 -5.39
CA HIS A 63 -8.62 -15.34 -5.22
C HIS A 63 -7.37 -14.49 -5.00
N TRP A 64 -6.72 -14.68 -3.86
CA TRP A 64 -5.60 -13.86 -3.42
C TRP A 64 -4.31 -14.68 -3.36
N LYS A 65 -3.21 -14.08 -3.81
CA LYS A 65 -1.86 -14.63 -3.66
C LYS A 65 -1.08 -13.77 -2.67
N THR A 66 -0.42 -14.41 -1.72
CA THR A 66 0.43 -13.74 -0.73
C THR A 66 1.90 -13.77 -1.14
N PHE A 67 2.55 -12.61 -1.01
CA PHE A 67 3.99 -12.44 -1.12
C PHE A 67 4.54 -11.99 0.24
N TYR A 68 5.68 -12.53 0.65
CA TYR A 68 6.36 -12.12 1.88
C TYR A 68 7.22 -10.88 1.62
N ALA A 69 7.08 -9.90 2.50
CA ALA A 69 7.86 -8.67 2.51
C ALA A 69 8.89 -8.72 3.65
N PRO A 70 10.05 -8.05 3.51
CA PRO A 70 11.11 -8.09 4.52
C PRO A 70 10.83 -7.22 5.75
N ALA A 71 9.72 -6.46 5.74
CA ALA A 71 9.30 -5.57 6.81
C ALA A 71 7.77 -5.45 6.81
N ARG A 72 7.20 -4.83 7.86
CA ARG A 72 5.82 -4.36 7.83
C ARG A 72 5.66 -3.35 6.70
N MET A 73 4.70 -3.59 5.82
CA MET A 73 4.37 -2.69 4.72
C MET A 73 3.21 -1.81 5.16
N ASN A 74 3.39 -0.49 5.04
CA ASN A 74 2.49 0.50 5.60
C ASN A 74 1.65 1.22 4.55
N SER A 75 2.07 1.27 3.29
CA SER A 75 1.29 1.89 2.21
C SER A 75 1.63 1.27 0.86
N VAL A 76 0.69 1.33 -0.08
CA VAL A 76 0.87 0.94 -1.47
C VAL A 76 0.06 1.87 -2.37
N GLU A 77 0.66 2.30 -3.47
CA GLU A 77 0.03 3.16 -4.47
C GLU A 77 0.33 2.65 -5.89
N TYR A 78 -0.55 2.88 -6.85
CA TYR A 78 -0.27 2.59 -8.26
C TYR A 78 0.30 3.82 -8.96
N THR A 79 1.53 3.70 -9.42
CA THR A 79 2.38 4.80 -9.93
C THR A 79 2.93 4.47 -11.33
N GLU A 80 3.80 5.31 -11.88
CA GLU A 80 4.46 5.03 -13.16
C GLU A 80 5.29 3.74 -13.18
N VAL A 81 5.85 3.30 -12.04
CA VAL A 81 6.58 2.01 -11.96
C VAL A 81 5.66 0.81 -11.77
N GLY A 82 4.34 1.03 -11.79
CA GLY A 82 3.32 0.10 -11.31
C GLY A 82 3.07 0.30 -9.81
N PHE A 83 2.83 -0.79 -9.09
CA PHE A 83 2.68 -0.75 -7.65
C PHE A 83 3.97 -0.32 -6.96
N LEU A 84 3.85 0.63 -6.03
CA LEU A 84 4.92 1.09 -5.17
C LEU A 84 4.45 0.95 -3.73
N ALA A 85 5.02 -0.01 -3.01
CA ALA A 85 4.75 -0.25 -1.61
C ALA A 85 5.92 0.23 -0.73
N VAL A 86 5.60 0.84 0.41
CA VAL A 86 6.57 1.33 1.38
C VAL A 86 6.28 0.78 2.76
N GLY A 87 7.31 0.68 3.59
CA GLY A 87 7.21 0.08 4.91
C GLY A 87 8.35 0.43 5.84
N ASN A 88 8.43 -0.29 6.95
CA ASN A 88 9.41 -0.05 8.00
C ASN A 88 10.86 -0.24 7.51
N ALA A 89 11.80 0.34 8.25
CA ALA A 89 13.25 0.26 8.01
C ALA A 89 13.66 0.70 6.58
N GLY A 90 12.99 1.73 6.06
CA GLY A 90 13.23 2.32 4.74
C GLY A 90 12.88 1.36 3.60
N THR A 91 12.07 0.33 3.86
CA THR A 91 11.76 -0.70 2.87
C THR A 91 10.81 -0.15 1.82
N LEU A 92 11.22 -0.28 0.57
CA LEU A 92 10.40 0.04 -0.59
C LEU A 92 10.37 -1.18 -1.52
N MET A 93 9.20 -1.54 -2.03
CA MET A 93 9.02 -2.62 -2.99
C MET A 93 8.22 -2.11 -4.18
N ALA A 94 8.69 -2.36 -5.40
CA ALA A 94 8.00 -1.97 -6.63
C ALA A 94 7.67 -3.17 -7.49
N SER A 95 6.52 -3.14 -8.16
CA SER A 95 6.07 -4.18 -9.07
C SER A 95 5.26 -3.61 -10.22
N LYS A 96 5.65 -3.91 -11.45
CA LYS A 96 4.89 -3.49 -12.64
C LYS A 96 3.56 -4.22 -12.80
N ASP A 97 3.50 -5.47 -12.33
CA ASP A 97 2.41 -6.40 -12.61
C ASP A 97 1.67 -6.88 -11.35
N GLY A 98 2.21 -6.59 -10.16
CA GLY A 98 1.72 -7.12 -8.87
C GLY A 98 2.21 -8.53 -8.54
N TRP A 99 2.86 -9.23 -9.47
CA TRP A 99 3.27 -10.63 -9.33
C TRP A 99 4.77 -10.80 -9.13
N SER A 100 5.56 -9.80 -9.51
CA SER A 100 7.01 -9.78 -9.36
C SER A 100 7.45 -8.50 -8.67
N TRP A 101 8.00 -8.61 -7.46
CA TRP A 101 8.35 -7.45 -6.63
C TRP A 101 9.86 -7.29 -6.51
N LYS A 102 10.35 -6.07 -6.77
CA LYS A 102 11.74 -5.68 -6.60
C LYS A 102 11.88 -4.76 -5.39
N ARG A 103 12.86 -5.05 -4.54
CA ARG A 103 13.17 -4.24 -3.36
C ARG A 103 14.11 -3.08 -3.66
N TYR A 104 13.85 -1.94 -3.04
CA TYR A 104 14.72 -0.79 -2.90
C TYR A 104 14.81 -0.40 -1.42
N LYS A 105 15.69 0.55 -1.11
CA LYS A 105 15.84 1.13 0.23
C LYS A 105 15.84 2.65 0.12
N VAL A 106 15.27 3.30 1.12
CA VAL A 106 15.28 4.76 1.30
C VAL A 106 16.12 5.09 2.52
N GLY A 107 17.15 5.92 2.34
CA GLY A 107 18.11 6.24 3.41
C GLY A 107 18.97 5.04 3.83
N ARG A 108 19.59 5.12 5.01
CA ARG A 108 20.33 3.99 5.62
C ARG A 108 19.39 3.02 6.33
N ASP A 109 19.91 1.84 6.66
CA ASP A 109 19.15 0.81 7.36
C ASP A 109 18.62 1.32 8.72
N LEU A 110 17.32 1.08 8.97
CA LEU A 110 16.61 1.49 10.19
C LEU A 110 16.51 3.00 10.42
N GLU A 111 16.86 3.82 9.43
CA GLU A 111 16.81 5.29 9.56
C GLU A 111 15.37 5.81 9.57
N TRP A 112 14.54 5.27 8.67
CA TRP A 112 13.18 5.74 8.43
C TRP A 112 12.18 4.59 8.50
N ASP A 113 11.00 4.85 9.07
CA ASP A 113 9.79 4.07 8.76
C ASP A 113 8.95 4.89 7.79
N LEU A 114 8.47 4.25 6.72
CA LEU A 114 7.76 4.92 5.63
C LEU A 114 6.26 4.63 5.73
N PHE A 115 5.40 5.64 5.57
CA PHE A 115 3.96 5.53 5.86
C PHE A 115 3.03 5.90 4.71
N GLY A 116 3.49 6.69 3.75
CA GLY A 116 2.64 7.19 2.67
C GLY A 116 3.42 7.36 1.38
N VAL A 117 2.72 7.28 0.25
CA VAL A 117 3.26 7.50 -1.09
C VAL A 117 2.35 8.45 -1.83
N ALA A 118 2.94 9.44 -2.50
CA ALA A 118 2.28 10.20 -3.53
C ALA A 118 3.15 10.20 -4.79
N TYR A 119 2.53 10.21 -5.96
CA TYR A 119 3.26 10.22 -7.21
C TYR A 119 2.65 11.19 -8.22
N GLY A 120 3.50 11.93 -8.92
CA GLY A 120 3.13 12.66 -10.11
C GLY A 120 4.17 13.71 -10.52
N GLY A 121 4.04 14.24 -11.74
CA GLY A 121 5.04 15.14 -12.31
C GLY A 121 6.43 14.51 -12.44
N GLY A 122 6.51 13.17 -12.52
CA GLY A 122 7.76 12.41 -12.54
C GLY A 122 8.45 12.28 -11.18
N TRP A 123 7.78 12.66 -10.08
CA TRP A 123 8.31 12.55 -8.72
C TRP A 123 7.53 11.55 -7.88
N TYR A 124 8.28 10.77 -7.11
CA TYR A 124 7.83 9.95 -6.00
C TYR A 124 8.06 10.73 -4.71
N PHE A 125 7.00 10.89 -3.94
CA PHE A 125 7.04 11.46 -2.60
C PHE A 125 6.74 10.36 -1.60
N VAL A 126 7.54 10.25 -0.56
CA VAL A 126 7.37 9.28 0.51
C VAL A 126 7.36 10.00 1.84
N GLU A 127 6.32 9.73 2.64
CA GLU A 127 6.25 10.12 4.03
C GLU A 127 7.08 9.16 4.87
N ALA A 128 7.93 9.71 5.72
CA ALA A 128 8.72 9.01 6.70
C ALA A 128 8.42 9.52 8.13
N ASN A 129 8.75 8.72 9.14
CA ASN A 129 8.60 9.10 10.55
C ASN A 129 9.18 10.48 10.85
N LYS A 130 8.61 11.15 11.87
CA LYS A 130 8.91 12.54 12.26
C LYS A 130 8.44 13.59 11.25
N GLY A 131 7.45 13.24 10.41
CA GLY A 131 6.82 14.20 9.49
C GLY A 131 7.71 14.59 8.31
N VAL A 132 8.61 13.70 7.90
CA VAL A 132 9.57 13.95 6.84
C VAL A 132 8.97 13.54 5.50
N ILE A 133 9.06 14.41 4.50
CA ILE A 133 8.79 14.04 3.11
C ILE A 133 10.11 13.92 2.36
N LEU A 134 10.32 12.76 1.77
CA LEU A 134 11.42 12.47 0.86
C LEU A 134 10.91 12.49 -0.58
N ALA A 135 11.68 13.05 -1.50
CA ALA A 135 11.34 13.11 -2.92
C ALA A 135 12.41 12.42 -3.78
N SER A 136 11.99 11.67 -4.80
CA SER A 136 12.88 11.00 -5.75
C SER A 136 12.25 10.95 -7.14
N ARG A 137 13.08 10.84 -8.18
CA ARG A 137 12.64 10.55 -9.56
C ARG A 137 12.94 9.13 -10.01
N ASN A 138 13.73 8.37 -9.24
CA ASN A 138 14.27 7.09 -9.68
C ASN A 138 14.30 6.02 -8.57
N LEU A 139 13.67 6.30 -7.43
CA LEU A 139 13.57 5.42 -6.24
C LEU A 139 14.92 5.09 -5.57
N ARG A 140 16.01 5.75 -5.97
CA ARG A 140 17.36 5.52 -5.45
C ARG A 140 17.94 6.78 -4.83
N ASP A 141 17.81 7.89 -5.54
CA ASP A 141 18.32 9.18 -5.10
C ASP A 141 17.17 9.95 -4.45
N TRP A 142 17.27 10.15 -3.14
CA TRP A 142 16.24 10.78 -2.33
C TRP A 142 16.76 12.10 -1.76
N VAL A 143 15.93 13.12 -1.82
CA VAL A 143 16.17 14.41 -1.17
C VAL A 143 15.10 14.66 -0.12
N ARG A 144 15.48 15.24 1.01
CA ARG A 144 14.53 15.75 2.00
C ARG A 144 13.86 16.99 1.42
N LEU A 145 12.56 16.91 1.20
CA LEU A 145 11.76 17.98 0.62
C LEU A 145 11.18 18.89 1.69
N LEU A 146 10.59 18.29 2.72
CA LEU A 146 9.86 18.97 3.78
C LEU A 146 10.03 18.19 5.08
N GLU A 147 9.96 18.90 6.21
CA GLU A 147 9.79 18.31 7.54
C GLU A 147 8.71 19.10 8.28
N ASP A 148 7.68 18.39 8.70
CA ASP A 148 6.61 18.94 9.51
C ASP A 148 6.05 17.85 10.45
N PRO A 149 6.43 17.87 11.74
CA PRO A 149 6.05 16.83 12.70
C PRO A 149 4.55 16.59 12.84
N ASP A 150 3.74 17.59 12.48
CA ASP A 150 2.28 17.59 12.59
C ASP A 150 1.57 17.20 11.28
N MET A 151 2.32 16.73 10.28
CA MET A 151 1.77 16.26 9.00
C MET A 151 0.78 15.11 9.21
N THR A 152 -0.32 15.14 8.46
CA THR A 152 -1.40 14.14 8.53
C THR A 152 -1.61 13.36 7.23
N GLY A 153 -1.05 13.83 6.13
CA GLY A 153 -1.09 13.14 4.85
C GLY A 153 -0.66 14.03 3.69
N MET A 154 -0.56 13.43 2.52
CA MET A 154 -0.16 14.11 1.29
C MET A 154 -0.89 13.56 0.07
N VAL A 155 -1.06 14.41 -0.94
CA VAL A 155 -1.60 14.04 -2.25
C VAL A 155 -0.94 14.86 -3.34
N TYR A 156 -0.71 14.25 -4.50
CA TYR A 156 -0.24 14.97 -5.68
C TYR A 156 -1.37 15.10 -6.70
N GLY A 157 -1.57 16.31 -7.23
CA GLY A 157 -2.59 16.58 -8.24
C GLY A 157 -2.37 17.93 -8.91
N ASN A 158 -2.76 18.05 -10.18
CA ASN A 158 -2.68 19.30 -10.94
C ASN A 158 -1.31 20.02 -10.84
N GLY A 159 -0.22 19.25 -10.94
CA GLY A 159 1.14 19.78 -10.92
C GLY A 159 1.70 20.14 -9.54
N ARG A 160 1.00 19.80 -8.45
CA ARG A 160 1.36 20.20 -7.08
C ARG A 160 1.30 19.02 -6.13
N LEU A 161 2.22 18.98 -5.17
CA LEU A 161 2.06 18.18 -3.97
C LEU A 161 1.39 19.06 -2.90
N VAL A 162 0.28 18.59 -2.34
CA VAL A 162 -0.38 19.21 -1.19
C VAL A 162 -0.18 18.32 0.02
N VAL A 163 0.26 18.92 1.12
CA VAL A 163 0.57 18.24 2.37
C VAL A 163 -0.32 18.82 3.46
N GLY A 164 -1.16 18.00 4.06
CA GLY A 164 -1.97 18.40 5.21
C GLY A 164 -1.18 18.31 6.50
N SER A 165 -1.40 19.25 7.41
CA SER A 165 -0.82 19.25 8.76
C SER A 165 -1.85 19.79 9.75
N LEU A 166 -1.61 19.61 11.06
CA LEU A 166 -2.37 20.33 12.07
C LEU A 166 -2.30 21.84 11.80
N TRP A 167 -3.48 22.46 11.63
CA TRP A 167 -3.68 23.91 11.46
C TRP A 167 -3.11 24.57 10.20
N LYS A 168 -2.47 23.82 9.29
CA LYS A 168 -1.88 24.37 8.06
C LYS A 168 -1.83 23.32 6.94
N LEU A 169 -1.53 23.78 5.73
CA LEU A 169 -1.14 22.91 4.63
C LEU A 169 0.09 23.47 3.94
N HIS A 170 0.90 22.60 3.35
CA HIS A 170 1.98 22.99 2.44
C HIS A 170 1.54 22.73 1.01
N VAL A 171 1.90 23.65 0.11
CA VAL A 171 1.77 23.45 -1.33
C VAL A 171 3.19 23.48 -1.90
N VAL A 172 3.64 22.35 -2.43
CA VAL A 172 4.92 22.24 -3.11
C VAL A 172 4.69 22.28 -4.61
N GLU A 173 5.29 23.28 -5.25
CA GLU A 173 5.28 23.44 -6.70
C GLU A 173 6.68 23.12 -7.26
N PRO A 174 6.78 22.40 -8.39
CA PRO A 174 8.05 22.24 -9.07
C PRO A 174 8.54 23.60 -9.58
N VAL A 175 9.83 23.89 -9.38
CA VAL A 175 10.46 25.11 -9.92
C VAL A 175 10.32 25.09 -11.44
N ARG A 176 9.60 26.07 -11.99
CA ARG A 176 9.55 26.28 -13.45
C ARG A 176 10.95 26.71 -13.90
N ARG A 177 11.53 25.96 -14.84
CA ARG A 177 12.64 26.46 -15.65
C ARG A 177 12.09 27.33 -16.77
#